data_AF-A0A937BHM9-F1
#
_entry.id   AF-A0A937BHM9-F1
#
_cell.length_a   1.000
_cell.length_b   1.000
_cell.length_c   1.000
_cell.angle_alpha   90.00
_cell.angle_beta   90.00
_cell.angle_gamma   90.00
#
_symmetry.space_group_name_H-M   'P 1'
#
loop_
_entity.id
_entity.type
_entity.pdbx_description
1 polymer ?
#
loop_
_entity_poly.entity_id
_entity_poly.type
_entity_poly.pdbx_seq_one_letter_code
_entity_poly.pdbx_strand_id
1 'polypeptide(L)'
;MKNRFFSLAASVCLSAIIPFASAHGGSISVPQTQIPGYTFGQKSVATAPYTLKDLESLKKTLLFTDEDVLYLRKSKEILAGQTDAILDVWYGFVASTPELVEYFKNTKTGQPDGDYLGAVRKRFGQWILDTADANYDQAWLDYQYEIGLRHTKIKKNKTDHVKSVPQVNFRYLPALTIPVTTTLKPFLAKKGVSTADVEKMHAAWVKSVLLQTILWSYPYVRDGQF
;
A
#
# COMPACT_ATOMS: atom_id res chain seq x y z
N MET A 1 62.05 40.18 -31.08
CA MET A 1 62.21 39.37 -32.32
C MET A 1 61.14 38.27 -32.25
N LYS A 2 60.12 38.13 -33.10
CA LYS A 2 59.79 38.65 -34.43
C LYS A 2 58.29 38.96 -34.47
N ASN A 3 57.95 40.12 -35.04
CA ASN A 3 56.63 40.42 -35.59
C ASN A 3 56.36 39.53 -36.81
N ARG A 4 55.08 39.24 -37.10
CA ARG A 4 54.51 39.48 -38.44
C ARG A 4 52.98 39.56 -38.41
N PHE A 5 52.52 40.54 -39.18
CA PHE A 5 51.19 41.11 -39.33
C PHE A 5 50.32 40.37 -40.38
N PHE A 6 49.06 40.84 -40.48
CA PHE A 6 48.06 40.74 -41.58
C PHE A 6 47.16 39.49 -41.54
N SER A 7 45.85 39.53 -41.82
CA SER A 7 44.95 40.58 -42.33
C SER A 7 43.50 40.25 -41.96
N LEU A 8 42.68 41.30 -41.94
CA LEU A 8 41.22 41.32 -41.84
C LEU A 8 40.54 40.55 -42.99
N ALA A 9 39.49 39.80 -42.71
CA ALA A 9 38.43 39.46 -43.67
C ALA A 9 37.09 39.27 -42.94
N ALA A 10 36.16 40.18 -43.21
CA ALA A 10 34.76 40.07 -42.81
C ALA A 10 34.08 38.95 -43.62
N SER A 11 33.23 38.14 -42.98
CA SER A 11 32.26 37.32 -43.71
C SER A 11 30.98 37.09 -42.89
N VAL A 12 29.97 37.86 -43.28
CA VAL A 12 28.52 37.62 -43.33
C VAL A 12 27.98 36.40 -42.60
N CYS A 13 27.10 36.67 -41.62
CA CYS A 13 26.11 35.73 -41.08
C CYS A 13 25.16 35.24 -42.18
N LEU A 14 25.05 33.92 -42.35
CA LEU A 14 23.80 33.28 -42.76
C LEU A 14 23.56 32.07 -41.84
N SER A 15 22.53 32.20 -41.02
CA SER A 15 22.00 31.18 -40.12
C SER A 15 21.34 30.05 -40.91
N ALA A 16 21.90 28.85 -40.80
CA ALA A 16 21.23 27.62 -41.21
C ALA A 16 20.40 27.09 -40.02
N ILE A 17 19.09 27.16 -40.15
CA ILE A 17 18.11 26.58 -39.23
C ILE A 17 18.16 25.06 -39.41
N ILE A 18 18.63 24.33 -38.39
CA ILE A 18 18.49 22.87 -38.32
C ILE A 18 17.27 22.59 -37.43
N PRO A 19 16.24 21.88 -37.92
CA PRO A 19 15.11 21.48 -37.08
C PRO A 19 15.56 20.38 -36.11
N PHE A 20 15.54 20.68 -34.81
CA PHE A 20 15.59 19.68 -33.75
C PHE A 20 14.32 18.82 -33.85
N ALA A 21 14.46 17.59 -34.36
CA ALA A 21 13.43 16.58 -34.21
C ALA A 21 13.34 16.21 -32.72
N SER A 22 12.25 16.60 -32.08
CA SER A 22 11.90 16.17 -30.72
C SER A 22 11.73 14.66 -30.71
N ALA A 23 12.75 13.96 -30.20
CA ALA A 23 12.62 12.58 -29.76
C ALA A 23 11.56 12.55 -28.65
N HIS A 24 10.33 12.17 -29.02
CA HIS A 24 9.31 11.79 -28.07
C HIS A 24 9.83 10.55 -27.36
N GLY A 25 10.44 10.75 -26.19
CA GLY A 25 10.70 9.70 -25.22
C GLY A 25 9.34 9.15 -24.78
N GLY A 26 8.85 8.15 -25.51
CA GLY A 26 7.81 7.28 -25.02
C GLY A 26 8.34 6.66 -23.74
N SER A 27 7.79 7.09 -22.61
CA SER A 27 7.93 6.37 -21.36
C SER A 27 7.49 4.94 -21.63
N ILE A 28 8.45 4.01 -21.60
CA ILE A 28 8.16 2.59 -21.61
C ILE A 28 7.34 2.36 -20.35
N SER A 29 6.02 2.25 -20.51
CA SER A 29 5.13 1.78 -19.47
C SER A 29 5.55 0.34 -19.18
N VAL A 30 6.34 0.16 -18.13
CA VAL A 30 6.55 -1.17 -17.55
C VAL A 30 5.15 -1.75 -17.31
N PRO A 31 4.82 -2.94 -17.83
CA PRO A 31 3.53 -3.54 -17.56
C PRO A 31 3.37 -3.62 -16.05
N GLN A 32 2.40 -2.89 -15.47
CA GLN A 32 1.99 -3.17 -14.10
C GLN A 32 1.56 -4.62 -14.09
N THR A 33 2.34 -5.47 -13.42
CA THR A 33 2.00 -6.88 -13.24
C THR A 33 0.63 -6.92 -12.58
N GLN A 34 -0.40 -7.31 -13.33
CA GLN A 34 -1.77 -7.27 -12.85
C GLN A 34 -1.90 -8.25 -11.67
N ILE A 35 -2.16 -7.75 -10.46
CA ILE A 35 -2.32 -8.58 -9.27
C ILE A 35 -3.75 -9.17 -9.27
N PRO A 36 -3.92 -10.50 -9.30
CA PRO A 36 -5.25 -11.10 -9.32
C PRO A 36 -6.11 -10.68 -8.12
N GLY A 37 -7.32 -10.21 -8.41
CA GLY A 37 -8.28 -9.73 -7.41
C GLY A 37 -7.93 -8.37 -6.79
N TYR A 38 -6.85 -7.70 -7.20
CA TYR A 38 -6.57 -6.32 -6.81
C TYR A 38 -7.42 -5.38 -7.68
N THR A 39 -8.34 -4.64 -7.05
CA THR A 39 -9.37 -3.87 -7.76
C THR A 39 -9.40 -2.39 -7.36
N PHE A 40 -8.33 -1.88 -6.74
CA PHE A 40 -8.23 -0.47 -6.33
C PHE A 40 -8.52 0.46 -7.51
N GLY A 41 -9.37 1.47 -7.29
CA GLY A 41 -9.74 2.47 -8.30
C GLY A 41 -10.58 1.95 -9.47
N GLN A 42 -10.97 0.66 -9.48
CA GLN A 42 -11.82 0.12 -10.55
C GLN A 42 -13.29 0.47 -10.31
N LYS A 43 -14.03 0.73 -11.39
CA LYS A 43 -15.47 1.05 -11.37
C LYS A 43 -16.36 -0.03 -10.74
N SER A 44 -15.85 -1.27 -10.64
CA SER A 44 -16.55 -2.40 -10.01
C SER A 44 -16.50 -2.37 -8.47
N VAL A 45 -15.65 -1.52 -7.88
CA VAL A 45 -15.59 -1.33 -6.42
C VAL A 45 -16.75 -0.43 -6.01
N ALA A 46 -17.48 -0.85 -4.97
CA ALA A 46 -18.59 -0.09 -4.44
C ALA A 46 -18.09 1.17 -3.71
N THR A 47 -18.83 2.26 -3.84
CA THR A 47 -18.58 3.46 -3.04
C THR A 47 -18.71 3.15 -1.55
N ALA A 48 -17.75 3.61 -0.76
CA ALA A 48 -17.76 3.42 0.68
C ALA A 48 -18.96 4.13 1.32
N PRO A 49 -19.52 3.56 2.41
CA PRO A 49 -20.61 4.16 3.16
C PRO A 49 -20.15 5.28 4.12
N TYR A 50 -18.88 5.66 4.06
CA TYR A 50 -18.26 6.75 4.81
C TYR A 50 -17.58 7.72 3.84
N THR A 51 -17.52 8.98 4.23
CA THR A 51 -17.10 10.10 3.38
C THR A 51 -15.69 10.60 3.73
N LEU A 52 -15.13 11.45 2.87
CA LEU A 52 -13.88 12.17 3.19
C LEU A 52 -14.00 13.02 4.47
N LYS A 53 -15.20 13.53 4.80
CA LYS A 53 -15.41 14.28 6.06
C LYS A 53 -15.29 13.36 7.27
N ASP A 54 -15.80 12.14 7.18
CA ASP A 54 -15.68 11.14 8.25
C ASP A 54 -14.22 10.71 8.42
N LEU A 55 -13.51 10.53 7.30
CA LEU A 55 -12.07 10.25 7.30
C LEU A 55 -11.27 11.35 8.00
N GLU A 56 -11.51 12.62 7.67
CA GLU A 56 -10.81 13.74 8.30
C GLU A 56 -11.14 13.86 9.80
N SER A 57 -12.37 13.53 10.21
CA SER A 57 -12.74 13.48 11.62
C SER A 57 -12.03 12.34 12.35
N LEU A 58 -11.94 11.16 11.73
CA LEU A 58 -11.26 10.01 12.30
C LEU A 58 -9.73 10.21 12.39
N LYS A 59 -9.11 10.83 11.39
CA LYS A 59 -7.69 11.23 11.45
C LYS A 59 -7.41 12.14 12.66
N LYS A 60 -8.26 13.14 12.89
CA LYS A 60 -8.14 14.02 14.07
C LYS A 60 -8.21 13.24 15.38
N THR A 61 -9.16 12.33 15.52
CA THR A 61 -9.31 11.46 16.71
C THR A 61 -8.07 10.59 16.95
N LEU A 62 -7.40 10.15 15.89
CA LEU A 62 -6.18 9.34 15.97
C LEU A 62 -4.88 10.16 16.10
N LEU A 63 -4.99 11.49 16.22
CA LEU A 63 -3.83 12.40 16.16
C LEU A 63 -2.99 12.16 14.90
N PHE A 64 -3.66 11.82 13.79
CA PHE A 64 -3.06 11.60 12.48
C PHE A 64 -2.96 12.94 11.74
N THR A 65 -1.74 13.31 11.37
CA THR A 65 -1.39 14.64 10.86
C THR A 65 -0.61 14.54 9.55
N ASP A 66 -0.30 15.69 8.95
CA ASP A 66 0.56 15.76 7.77
C ASP A 66 1.97 15.23 8.02
N GLU A 67 2.46 15.26 9.27
CA GLU A 67 3.72 14.60 9.63
C GLU A 67 3.63 13.08 9.45
N ASP A 68 2.50 12.46 9.83
CA ASP A 68 2.30 11.03 9.64
C ASP A 68 2.24 10.67 8.14
N VAL A 69 1.60 11.51 7.31
CA VAL A 69 1.60 11.35 5.84
C VAL A 69 3.03 11.42 5.28
N LEU A 70 3.81 12.40 5.71
CA LEU A 70 5.21 12.54 5.29
C LEU A 70 6.03 11.29 5.65
N TYR A 71 5.88 10.78 6.86
CA TYR A 71 6.66 9.63 7.32
C TYR A 71 6.19 8.29 6.74
N LEU A 72 4.90 8.12 6.44
CA LEU A 72 4.45 6.98 5.62
C LEU A 72 5.10 7.00 4.25
N ARG A 73 5.12 8.16 3.57
CA ARG A 73 5.74 8.30 2.25
C ARG A 73 7.24 8.03 2.27
N LYS A 74 7.96 8.52 3.29
CA LYS A 74 9.38 8.16 3.51
C LYS A 74 9.56 6.65 3.69
N SER A 75 8.65 5.99 4.40
CA SER A 75 8.74 4.53 4.58
C SER A 75 8.58 3.75 3.28
N LYS A 76 7.84 4.28 2.28
CA LYS A 76 7.63 3.63 0.98
C LYS A 76 8.96 3.33 0.28
N GLU A 77 9.87 4.30 0.24
CA GLU A 77 11.20 4.13 -0.39
C GLU A 77 12.03 3.03 0.28
N ILE A 78 11.87 2.85 1.60
CA ILE A 78 12.57 1.84 2.39
C ILE A 78 11.96 0.45 2.16
N LEU A 79 10.62 0.38 2.18
CA LEU A 79 9.87 -0.88 2.20
C LEU A 79 9.65 -1.47 0.80
N ALA A 80 9.67 -0.68 -0.26
CA ALA A 80 9.33 -1.12 -1.62
C ALA A 80 10.17 -2.31 -2.12
N GLY A 81 11.46 -2.36 -1.74
CA GLY A 81 12.35 -3.48 -2.08
C GLY A 81 12.35 -4.64 -1.09
N GLN A 82 11.48 -4.61 -0.07
CA GLN A 82 11.50 -5.54 1.07
C GLN A 82 10.12 -6.16 1.35
N THR A 83 9.11 -5.93 0.51
CA THR A 83 7.74 -6.41 0.73
C THR A 83 7.68 -7.93 0.90
N ASP A 84 8.45 -8.70 0.14
CA ASP A 84 8.46 -10.16 0.28
C ASP A 84 9.04 -10.61 1.63
N ALA A 85 10.14 -10.01 2.07
CA ALA A 85 10.74 -10.33 3.37
C ALA A 85 9.82 -9.94 4.55
N ILE A 86 9.09 -8.83 4.42
CA ILE A 86 8.07 -8.42 5.39
C ILE A 86 6.94 -9.45 5.44
N LEU A 87 6.44 -9.86 4.28
CA LEU A 87 5.39 -10.85 4.18
C LEU A 87 5.84 -12.22 4.71
N ASP A 88 7.11 -12.60 4.59
CA ASP A 88 7.62 -13.84 5.19
C ASP A 88 7.48 -13.83 6.71
N VAL A 89 7.82 -12.70 7.35
CA VAL A 89 7.64 -12.53 8.81
C VAL A 89 6.16 -12.58 9.18
N TRP A 90 5.31 -11.84 8.47
CA TRP A 90 3.88 -11.76 8.78
C TRP A 90 3.16 -13.09 8.55
N TYR A 91 3.43 -13.78 7.44
CA TYR A 91 2.84 -15.10 7.18
C TYR A 91 3.42 -16.19 8.08
N GLY A 92 4.68 -16.08 8.50
CA GLY A 92 5.25 -16.93 9.54
C GLY A 92 4.48 -16.80 10.86
N PHE A 93 4.22 -15.56 11.30
CA PHE A 93 3.39 -15.29 12.47
C PHE A 93 1.97 -15.86 12.33
N VAL A 94 1.29 -15.59 11.21
CA VAL A 94 -0.07 -16.11 10.93
C VAL A 94 -0.09 -17.64 10.95
N ALA A 95 0.86 -18.30 10.27
CA ALA A 95 0.93 -19.76 10.21
C ALA A 95 1.21 -20.40 11.56
N SER A 96 1.99 -19.73 12.43
CA SER A 96 2.31 -20.20 13.78
C SER A 96 1.23 -19.91 14.83
N THR A 97 0.20 -19.13 14.48
CA THR A 97 -0.87 -18.72 15.41
C THR A 97 -2.19 -19.42 15.04
N PRO A 98 -2.64 -20.44 15.81
CA PRO A 98 -3.85 -21.21 15.50
C PRO A 98 -5.10 -20.36 15.26
N GLU A 99 -5.26 -19.29 16.05
CA GLU A 99 -6.38 -18.34 15.96
C GLU A 99 -6.43 -17.59 14.62
N LEU A 100 -5.30 -17.48 13.91
CA LEU A 100 -5.19 -16.73 12.67
C LEU A 100 -5.16 -17.65 11.44
N VAL A 101 -4.40 -18.75 11.49
CA VAL A 101 -4.29 -19.69 10.36
C VAL A 101 -5.61 -20.38 10.03
N GLU A 102 -6.51 -20.51 11.02
CA GLU A 102 -7.90 -20.97 10.85
C GLU A 102 -8.59 -20.29 9.66
N TYR A 103 -8.34 -18.99 9.46
CA TYR A 103 -9.02 -18.20 8.43
C TYR A 103 -8.61 -18.51 6.99
N PHE A 104 -7.58 -19.33 6.83
CA PHE A 104 -7.07 -19.82 5.55
C PHE A 104 -7.28 -21.33 5.37
N LYS A 105 -7.94 -22.03 6.31
CA LYS A 105 -8.20 -23.46 6.16
C LYS A 105 -9.18 -23.75 5.03
N ASN A 106 -8.91 -24.80 4.28
CA ASN A 106 -9.85 -25.39 3.36
C ASN A 106 -10.89 -26.21 4.14
N THR A 107 -12.18 -25.91 3.98
CA THR A 107 -13.23 -26.55 4.80
C THR A 107 -13.46 -28.03 4.49
N LYS A 108 -12.92 -28.54 3.36
CA LYS A 108 -12.99 -29.96 3.04
C LYS A 108 -11.85 -30.76 3.68
N THR A 109 -10.63 -30.22 3.67
CA THR A 109 -9.44 -30.94 4.14
C THR A 109 -9.06 -30.62 5.58
N GLY A 110 -9.55 -29.49 6.11
CA GLY A 110 -9.16 -28.96 7.42
C GLY A 110 -7.74 -28.37 7.47
N GLN A 111 -7.01 -28.38 6.36
CA GLN A 111 -5.64 -27.88 6.25
C GLN A 111 -5.60 -26.46 5.68
N PRO A 112 -4.57 -25.65 6.01
CA PRO A 112 -4.35 -24.35 5.37
C PRO A 112 -4.26 -24.48 3.83
N ASP A 113 -4.92 -23.57 3.12
CA ASP A 113 -4.97 -23.54 1.66
C ASP A 113 -3.82 -22.69 1.11
N GLY A 114 -2.79 -23.35 0.57
CA GLY A 114 -1.57 -22.72 0.08
C GLY A 114 -1.80 -21.78 -1.12
N ASP A 115 -2.70 -22.13 -2.02
CA ASP A 115 -3.03 -21.30 -3.19
C ASP A 115 -3.77 -20.04 -2.75
N TYR A 116 -4.70 -20.18 -1.80
CA TYR A 116 -5.39 -19.03 -1.21
C TYR A 116 -4.42 -18.07 -0.49
N LEU A 117 -3.52 -18.62 0.34
CA LEU A 117 -2.47 -17.85 1.01
C LEU A 117 -1.60 -17.10 -0.01
N GLY A 118 -1.17 -17.77 -1.08
CA GLY A 118 -0.34 -17.19 -2.15
C GLY A 118 -1.04 -16.07 -2.92
N ALA A 119 -2.34 -16.20 -3.21
CA ALA A 119 -3.12 -15.16 -3.87
C ALA A 119 -3.32 -13.92 -2.99
N VAL A 120 -3.67 -14.12 -1.71
CA VAL A 120 -3.84 -13.04 -0.73
C VAL A 120 -2.51 -12.34 -0.48
N ARG A 121 -1.40 -13.08 -0.41
CA ARG A 121 -0.05 -12.55 -0.17
C ARG A 121 0.33 -11.47 -1.18
N LYS A 122 0.01 -11.69 -2.46
CA LYS A 122 0.27 -10.68 -3.52
C LYS A 122 -0.46 -9.36 -3.26
N ARG A 123 -1.74 -9.43 -2.89
CA ARG A 123 -2.53 -8.25 -2.55
C ARG A 123 -2.08 -7.60 -1.25
N PHE A 124 -1.63 -8.40 -0.28
CA PHE A 124 -1.11 -7.86 0.98
C PHE A 124 0.22 -7.12 0.79
N GLY A 125 1.09 -7.61 -0.11
CA GLY A 125 2.28 -6.87 -0.54
C GLY A 125 1.95 -5.52 -1.18
N GLN A 126 0.96 -5.49 -2.06
CA GLN A 126 0.48 -4.23 -2.65
C GLN A 126 -0.08 -3.27 -1.59
N TRP A 127 -0.84 -3.79 -0.62
CA TRP A 127 -1.37 -2.99 0.50
C TRP A 127 -0.28 -2.30 1.33
N ILE A 128 0.92 -2.91 1.47
CA ILE A 128 2.06 -2.25 2.12
C ILE A 128 2.43 -0.98 1.35
N LEU A 129 2.51 -1.07 0.03
CA LEU A 129 2.88 0.05 -0.84
C LEU A 129 1.79 1.12 -0.87
N ASP A 130 0.52 0.72 -0.92
CA ASP A 130 -0.62 1.65 -0.93
C ASP A 130 -0.71 2.41 0.40
N THR A 131 -0.50 1.72 1.53
CA THR A 131 -0.45 2.34 2.86
C THR A 131 0.70 3.32 2.98
N ALA A 132 1.89 2.94 2.48
CA ALA A 132 3.06 3.81 2.49
C ALA A 132 2.92 5.00 1.53
N ASP A 133 2.10 4.90 0.48
CA ASP A 133 1.83 6.02 -0.43
C ASP A 133 1.02 7.14 0.23
N ALA A 134 0.21 6.77 1.25
CA ALA A 134 -0.60 7.67 2.04
C ALA A 134 -1.54 8.56 1.21
N ASN A 135 -2.09 8.00 0.12
CA ASN A 135 -3.06 8.66 -0.74
C ASN A 135 -4.48 8.37 -0.23
N TYR A 136 -4.97 9.24 0.64
CA TYR A 136 -6.24 9.12 1.34
C TYR A 136 -7.37 9.86 0.61
N ASP A 137 -7.73 9.41 -0.59
CA ASP A 137 -8.82 9.94 -1.40
C ASP A 137 -10.08 9.04 -1.38
N GLN A 138 -11.08 9.36 -2.21
CA GLN A 138 -12.31 8.57 -2.27
C GLN A 138 -12.08 7.16 -2.83
N ALA A 139 -11.19 7.00 -3.82
CA ALA A 139 -10.86 5.69 -4.36
C ALA A 139 -10.21 4.79 -3.30
N TRP A 140 -9.38 5.39 -2.44
CA TRP A 140 -8.83 4.72 -1.27
C TRP A 140 -9.93 4.32 -0.29
N LEU A 141 -10.86 5.22 0.08
CA LEU A 141 -11.98 4.87 0.98
C LEU A 141 -12.83 3.72 0.44
N ASP A 142 -13.18 3.79 -0.85
CA ASP A 142 -13.94 2.73 -1.54
C ASP A 142 -13.21 1.38 -1.44
N TYR A 143 -11.88 1.41 -1.56
CA TYR A 143 -11.07 0.19 -1.42
C TYR A 143 -10.91 -0.28 0.04
N GLN A 144 -10.87 0.63 1.02
CA GLN A 144 -10.94 0.24 2.44
C GLN A 144 -12.24 -0.51 2.75
N TYR A 145 -13.36 -0.06 2.18
CA TYR A 145 -14.64 -0.74 2.34
C TYR A 145 -14.61 -2.12 1.68
N GLU A 146 -14.06 -2.22 0.47
CA GLU A 146 -13.86 -3.50 -0.23
C GLU A 146 -13.01 -4.49 0.57
N ILE A 147 -11.92 -4.02 1.21
CA ILE A 147 -11.08 -4.86 2.07
C ILE A 147 -11.89 -5.34 3.29
N GLY A 148 -12.65 -4.46 3.95
CA GLY A 148 -13.55 -4.83 5.04
C GLY A 148 -14.54 -5.92 4.62
N LEU A 149 -15.20 -5.76 3.47
CA LEU A 149 -16.13 -6.75 2.93
C LEU A 149 -15.47 -8.12 2.71
N ARG A 150 -14.21 -8.14 2.23
CA ARG A 150 -13.43 -9.37 1.99
C ARG A 150 -13.03 -10.12 3.27
N HIS A 151 -13.13 -9.49 4.43
CA HIS A 151 -12.95 -10.17 5.73
C HIS A 151 -14.27 -10.72 6.31
N THR A 152 -15.42 -10.21 5.86
CA THR A 152 -16.75 -10.67 6.28
C THR A 152 -17.32 -11.79 5.41
N LYS A 153 -18.39 -12.43 5.87
CA LYS A 153 -19.20 -13.36 5.06
C LYS A 153 -19.75 -12.80 3.74
N ILE A 154 -19.72 -11.47 3.55
CA ILE A 154 -20.25 -10.82 2.34
C ILE A 154 -19.33 -11.08 1.14
N LYS A 155 -17.99 -10.96 1.30
CA LYS A 155 -17.04 -11.17 0.20
C LYS A 155 -15.86 -12.10 0.51
N LYS A 156 -15.67 -12.56 1.75
CA LYS A 156 -14.62 -13.55 2.05
C LYS A 156 -14.78 -14.77 1.14
N ASN A 157 -13.64 -15.27 0.67
CA ASN A 157 -13.50 -16.43 -0.23
C ASN A 157 -13.94 -16.19 -1.69
N LYS A 158 -14.65 -15.10 -2.01
CA LYS A 158 -15.18 -14.85 -3.37
C LYS A 158 -14.13 -14.39 -4.37
N THR A 159 -13.19 -13.54 -3.93
CA THR A 159 -12.14 -12.97 -4.80
C THR A 159 -11.26 -14.05 -5.43
N ASP A 160 -10.97 -15.12 -4.70
CA ASP A 160 -10.08 -16.20 -5.13
C ASP A 160 -10.83 -17.50 -5.42
N HIS A 161 -12.16 -17.50 -5.34
CA HIS A 161 -13.03 -18.66 -5.58
C HIS A 161 -12.69 -19.90 -4.70
N VAL A 162 -12.29 -19.68 -3.44
CA VAL A 162 -11.85 -20.73 -2.51
C VAL A 162 -12.99 -21.22 -1.60
N LYS A 163 -12.80 -22.39 -0.97
CA LYS A 163 -13.71 -22.92 0.06
C LYS A 163 -13.02 -22.91 1.42
N SER A 164 -13.14 -21.79 2.11
CA SER A 164 -12.58 -21.58 3.45
C SER A 164 -13.65 -21.15 4.46
N VAL A 165 -13.28 -20.97 5.72
CA VAL A 165 -14.19 -20.48 6.77
C VAL A 165 -14.88 -19.18 6.32
N PRO A 166 -16.14 -18.95 6.69
CA PRO A 166 -16.96 -17.93 6.05
C PRO A 166 -16.58 -16.49 6.42
N GLN A 167 -15.94 -16.26 7.56
CA GLN A 167 -15.66 -14.91 8.05
C GLN A 167 -14.43 -14.91 8.97
N VAL A 168 -13.66 -13.81 8.95
CA VAL A 168 -12.67 -13.49 9.98
C VAL A 168 -13.38 -12.84 11.17
N ASN A 169 -13.19 -13.35 12.39
CA ASN A 169 -13.82 -12.74 13.56
C ASN A 169 -13.24 -11.35 13.80
N PHE A 170 -14.13 -10.35 13.97
CA PHE A 170 -13.73 -8.95 14.02
C PHE A 170 -12.61 -8.65 15.02
N ARG A 171 -12.62 -9.30 16.20
CA ARG A 171 -11.61 -9.10 17.26
C ARG A 171 -10.16 -9.20 16.77
N TYR A 172 -9.89 -9.99 15.72
CA TYR A 172 -8.54 -10.20 15.22
C TYR A 172 -8.08 -9.06 14.29
N LEU A 173 -8.97 -8.34 13.63
CA LEU A 173 -8.61 -7.22 12.74
C LEU A 173 -7.88 -6.10 13.49
N PRO A 174 -8.45 -5.46 14.54
CA PRO A 174 -7.75 -4.42 15.27
C PRO A 174 -6.58 -4.98 16.08
N ALA A 175 -6.66 -6.23 16.57
CA ALA A 175 -5.55 -6.88 17.27
C ALA A 175 -4.30 -7.02 16.39
N LEU A 176 -4.47 -7.29 15.09
CA LEU A 176 -3.38 -7.41 14.12
C LEU A 176 -2.60 -6.11 13.90
N THR A 177 -3.12 -4.95 14.32
CA THR A 177 -2.38 -3.68 14.30
C THR A 177 -1.00 -3.83 14.96
N ILE A 178 -0.96 -4.45 16.15
CA ILE A 178 0.28 -4.58 16.92
C ILE A 178 1.32 -5.46 16.23
N PRO A 179 1.06 -6.74 15.89
CA PRO A 179 2.07 -7.58 15.25
C PRO A 179 2.47 -7.04 13.88
N VAL A 180 1.54 -6.51 13.08
CA VAL A 180 1.86 -5.94 11.76
C VAL A 180 2.85 -4.78 11.87
N THR A 181 2.63 -3.83 12.78
CA THR A 181 3.51 -2.65 12.87
C THR A 181 4.76 -2.88 13.70
N THR A 182 4.67 -3.66 14.77
CA THR A 182 5.83 -3.98 15.63
C THR A 182 6.87 -4.76 14.84
N THR A 183 6.45 -5.74 14.04
CA THR A 183 7.36 -6.54 13.21
C THR A 183 7.82 -5.80 11.94
N LEU A 184 7.16 -4.71 11.55
CA LEU A 184 7.61 -3.83 10.46
C LEU A 184 8.80 -2.96 10.88
N LYS A 185 8.90 -2.60 12.18
CA LYS A 185 9.90 -1.65 12.69
C LYS A 185 11.35 -2.00 12.34
N PRO A 186 11.82 -3.26 12.40
CA PRO A 186 13.16 -3.61 11.94
C PRO A 186 13.42 -3.32 10.45
N PHE A 187 12.42 -3.45 9.59
CA PHE A 187 12.54 -3.15 8.15
C PHE A 187 12.63 -1.65 7.87
N LEU A 188 12.05 -0.81 8.75
CA LEU A 188 12.18 0.65 8.71
C LEU A 188 13.59 1.12 9.10
N ALA A 189 14.32 0.34 9.90
CA ALA A 189 15.65 0.65 10.42
C ALA A 189 16.80 0.30 9.43
N LYS A 190 16.61 0.61 8.15
CA LYS A 190 17.66 0.42 7.13
C LYS A 190 18.88 1.32 7.43
N LYS A 191 20.08 0.86 7.07
CA LYS A 191 21.33 1.63 7.24
C LYS A 191 21.19 3.05 6.70
N GLY A 192 21.48 4.04 7.53
CA GLY A 192 21.41 5.47 7.18
C GLY A 192 20.13 6.18 7.63
N VAL A 193 19.12 5.45 8.10
CA VAL A 193 17.92 6.03 8.70
C VAL A 193 18.16 6.32 10.19
N SER A 194 17.81 7.53 10.65
CA SER A 194 17.96 7.91 12.06
C SER A 194 16.95 7.18 12.93
N THR A 195 17.29 6.88 14.19
CA THR A 195 16.34 6.29 15.14
C THR A 195 15.07 7.13 15.29
N ALA A 196 15.20 8.46 15.29
CA ALA A 196 14.06 9.37 15.37
C ALA A 196 13.12 9.22 14.16
N ASP A 197 13.66 9.10 12.94
CA ASP A 197 12.83 8.86 11.76
C ASP A 197 12.20 7.46 11.79
N VAL A 198 12.89 6.43 12.28
CA VAL A 198 12.30 5.09 12.48
C VAL A 198 11.10 5.15 13.42
N GLU A 199 11.21 5.85 14.56
CA GLU A 199 10.09 5.99 15.50
C GLU A 199 8.91 6.74 14.88
N LYS A 200 9.17 7.80 14.12
CA LYS A 200 8.10 8.56 13.45
C LYS A 200 7.42 7.76 12.35
N MET A 201 8.17 7.01 11.54
CA MET A 201 7.58 6.08 10.57
C MET A 201 6.75 5.01 11.27
N HIS A 202 7.29 4.38 12.32
CA HIS A 202 6.57 3.36 13.07
C HIS A 202 5.27 3.91 13.70
N ALA A 203 5.31 5.09 14.31
CA ALA A 203 4.12 5.76 14.86
C ALA A 203 3.07 6.04 13.78
N ALA A 204 3.50 6.54 12.62
CA ALA A 204 2.60 6.79 11.48
C ALA A 204 1.96 5.49 10.95
N TRP A 205 2.72 4.39 10.90
CA TRP A 205 2.21 3.06 10.57
C TRP A 205 1.20 2.53 11.59
N VAL A 206 1.46 2.66 12.90
CA VAL A 206 0.51 2.28 13.97
C VAL A 206 -0.82 3.00 13.78
N LYS A 207 -0.79 4.32 13.59
CA LYS A 207 -2.01 5.11 13.40
C LYS A 207 -2.71 4.75 12.09
N SER A 208 -1.98 4.58 10.98
CA SER A 208 -2.58 4.22 9.69
C SER A 208 -3.23 2.83 9.72
N VAL A 209 -2.56 1.82 10.28
CA VAL A 209 -3.13 0.48 10.37
C VAL A 209 -4.36 0.46 11.28
N LEU A 210 -4.32 1.19 12.41
CA LEU A 210 -5.49 1.34 13.28
C LEU A 210 -6.65 2.05 12.55
N LEU A 211 -6.37 3.17 11.87
CA LEU A 211 -7.35 3.89 11.03
C LEU A 211 -8.03 2.95 10.05
N GLN A 212 -7.25 2.14 9.34
CA GLN A 212 -7.75 1.20 8.35
C GLN A 212 -8.62 0.10 8.97
N THR A 213 -8.18 -0.50 10.08
CA THR A 213 -8.97 -1.55 10.77
C THR A 213 -10.27 -1.02 11.37
N ILE A 214 -10.31 0.26 11.77
CA ILE A 214 -11.56 0.95 12.13
C ILE A 214 -12.47 1.03 10.91
N LEU A 215 -12.00 1.51 9.75
CA LEU A 215 -12.82 1.58 8.53
C LEU A 215 -13.30 0.20 8.05
N TRP A 216 -12.48 -0.84 8.21
CA TRP A 216 -12.85 -2.23 7.87
C TRP A 216 -13.88 -2.83 8.82
N SER A 217 -14.12 -2.20 9.98
CA SER A 217 -15.13 -2.64 10.93
C SER A 217 -16.56 -2.37 10.46
N TYR A 218 -16.76 -1.44 9.52
CA TYR A 218 -18.09 -1.04 9.05
C TYR A 218 -19.05 -2.22 8.79
N PRO A 219 -18.70 -3.23 7.95
CA PRO A 219 -19.61 -4.35 7.68
C PRO A 219 -19.79 -5.35 8.84
N TYR A 220 -19.09 -5.16 9.97
CA TYR A 220 -19.27 -5.94 11.20
C TYR A 220 -20.17 -5.25 12.22
N VAL A 221 -20.21 -3.92 12.19
CA VAL A 221 -20.93 -3.09 13.16
C VAL A 221 -22.41 -3.05 12.79
N ARG A 222 -23.28 -3.02 13.79
CA ARG A 222 -24.73 -2.92 13.56
C ARG A 222 -25.07 -1.56 12.94
N ASP A 223 -26.09 -1.52 12.10
CA ASP A 223 -26.54 -0.29 11.45
C ASP A 223 -26.74 0.85 12.47
N GLY A 224 -26.17 2.01 12.17
CA GLY A 224 -26.20 3.19 13.03
C GLY A 224 -25.27 3.16 14.25
N GLN A 225 -24.37 2.18 14.36
CA GLN A 225 -23.42 2.06 15.49
C GLN A 225 -21.94 2.16 15.09
N PHE A 226 -21.65 2.44 13.81
CA PHE A 226 -20.31 2.71 13.31
C PHE A 226 -19.95 4.17 13.56
#